data_AF-A0A934WHC9-F1
#
_entry.id   AF-A0A934WHC9-F1
#
_cell.length_a   1.000
_cell.length_b   1.000
_cell.length_c   1.000
_cell.angle_alpha   90.00
_cell.angle_beta   90.00
_cell.angle_gamma   90.00
#
_symmetry.space_group_name_H-M   'P 1'
#
loop_
_entity.id
_entity.type
_entity.pdbx_description
1 polymer ?
#
loop_
_entity_poly.entity_id
_entity_poly.type
_entity_poly.pdbx_seq_one_letter_code
_entity_poly.pdbx_strand_id
1 'polypeptide(L)'
;MERMAELQDVSMNSLPMKHGNILSILRRGNATIAGSPVVDNLTIAYNGNQMKKVMDATTTGVNGSMDIKDYSNSDIEYTYNTNGAMNKDLNKGISDIQYNSLNYQDYWILKVL
;
A
#
# COMPACT_ATOMS: atom_id res chain seq x y z
N MET A 1 1.02 -25.89 14.93
CA MET A 1 0.84 -24.44 15.18
C MET A 1 1.79 -23.73 14.23
N GLU A 2 1.29 -23.29 13.07
CA GLU A 2 2.13 -22.60 12.09
C GLU A 2 2.60 -21.27 12.66
N ARG A 3 3.92 -21.06 12.69
CA ARG A 3 4.53 -19.79 13.09
C ARG A 3 4.28 -18.80 11.97
N MET A 4 3.64 -17.68 12.31
CA MET A 4 3.51 -16.51 11.44
C MET A 4 4.89 -16.16 10.86
N ALA A 5 4.98 -16.01 9.54
CA ALA A 5 6.22 -15.67 8.86
C ALA A 5 6.67 -14.26 9.31
N GLU A 6 7.68 -14.20 10.17
CA GLU A 6 8.32 -12.95 10.54
C GLU A 6 9.14 -12.44 9.35
N LEU A 7 8.88 -11.20 8.94
CA LEU A 7 9.53 -10.52 7.81
C LEU A 7 10.91 -10.06 8.29
N GLN A 8 11.98 -10.45 7.59
CA GLN A 8 13.35 -10.28 8.13
C GLN A 8 14.24 -9.33 7.33
N ASP A 9 13.78 -8.75 6.22
CA ASP A 9 14.53 -7.71 5.52
C ASP A 9 13.59 -6.74 4.79
N VAL A 10 13.62 -5.46 5.20
CA VAL A 10 12.85 -4.36 4.62
C VAL A 10 13.83 -3.24 4.29
N SER A 11 14.08 -3.03 3.01
CA SER A 11 14.87 -1.89 2.52
C SER A 11 13.92 -0.79 2.04
N MET A 12 14.08 0.42 2.58
CA MET A 12 13.28 1.60 2.24
C MET A 12 14.19 2.72 1.73
N ASN A 13 13.80 3.35 0.62
CA ASN A 13 14.48 4.54 0.13
C ASN A 13 13.56 5.76 0.19
N SER A 14 14.11 6.91 0.59
CA SER A 14 13.48 8.23 0.51
C SER A 14 14.42 9.17 -0.24
N LEU A 15 13.89 10.12 -1.01
CA LEU A 15 14.72 11.15 -1.65
C LEU A 15 15.04 12.28 -0.64
N PRO A 16 16.24 12.89 -0.68
CA PRO A 16 16.64 13.98 0.21
C PRO A 16 15.80 15.26 0.09
N MET A 17 14.89 15.34 -0.90
CA MET A 17 14.16 16.56 -1.21
C MET A 17 12.66 16.29 -1.16
N LYS A 18 12.04 16.95 -0.17
CA LYS A 18 10.61 17.13 0.07
C LYS A 18 9.91 16.01 0.88
N HIS A 19 10.02 16.17 2.20
CA HIS A 19 9.19 15.60 3.29
C HIS A 19 9.48 14.18 3.80
N GLY A 20 10.48 13.46 3.28
CA GLY A 20 10.84 12.14 3.82
C GLY A 20 9.86 11.03 3.49
N ASN A 21 9.05 11.20 2.45
CA ASN A 21 8.15 10.15 1.95
C ASN A 21 8.97 8.95 1.44
N ILE A 22 8.48 7.74 1.70
CA ILE A 22 9.07 6.50 1.20
C ILE A 22 8.72 6.37 -0.28
N LEU A 23 9.70 6.19 -1.16
CA LEU A 23 9.47 6.10 -2.61
C LEU A 23 9.53 4.67 -3.12
N SER A 24 10.26 3.81 -2.43
CA SER A 24 10.36 2.40 -2.77
C SER A 24 10.53 1.55 -1.52
N ILE A 25 9.89 0.38 -1.52
CA ILE A 25 10.05 -0.65 -0.50
C ILE A 25 10.40 -1.96 -1.19
N LEU A 26 11.53 -2.55 -0.82
CA LEU A 26 11.80 -3.95 -1.11
C LEU A 26 11.69 -4.73 0.20
N ARG A 27 10.71 -5.62 0.28
CA ARG A 27 10.50 -6.47 1.44
C ARG A 27 10.65 -7.93 1.07
N ARG A 28 11.40 -8.68 1.88
CA ARG A 28 11.61 -10.12 1.68
C ARG A 28 11.07 -10.95 2.83
N GLY A 29 10.74 -12.20 2.51
CA GLY A 29 10.37 -13.22 3.47
C GLY A 29 11.55 -13.68 4.31
N ASN A 30 11.28 -14.56 5.27
CA ASN A 30 12.26 -15.08 6.23
C ASN A 30 13.59 -15.51 5.57
N ALA A 31 14.71 -14.99 6.10
CA ALA A 31 16.07 -15.25 5.61
C ALA A 31 16.50 -16.73 5.74
N THR A 32 15.85 -17.50 6.61
CA THR A 32 16.14 -18.94 6.77
C THR A 32 15.51 -19.81 5.67
N ILE A 33 14.66 -19.25 4.82
CA ILE A 33 14.12 -19.92 3.64
C ILE A 33 15.08 -19.71 2.48
N ALA A 34 15.50 -20.79 1.82
CA ALA A 34 16.38 -20.73 0.66
C ALA A 34 15.81 -19.77 -0.41
N GLY A 35 16.61 -18.78 -0.78
CA GLY A 35 16.25 -17.76 -1.78
C GLY A 35 15.47 -16.55 -1.24
N SER A 36 15.00 -16.57 0.01
CA SER A 36 14.32 -15.45 0.71
C SER A 36 13.39 -14.66 -0.21
N PRO A 37 12.18 -15.19 -0.49
CA PRO A 37 11.31 -14.70 -1.56
C PRO A 37 11.00 -13.21 -1.39
N VAL A 38 10.93 -12.48 -2.49
CA VAL A 38 10.44 -11.10 -2.46
C VAL A 38 8.96 -11.13 -2.13
N VAL A 39 8.56 -10.33 -1.15
CA VAL A 39 7.18 -10.20 -0.70
C VAL A 39 6.53 -8.95 -1.27
N ASP A 40 7.20 -7.80 -1.19
CA ASP A 40 6.83 -6.62 -1.96
C ASP A 40 8.05 -6.05 -2.71
N ASN A 41 7.80 -5.47 -3.89
CA ASN A 41 8.74 -4.61 -4.60
C ASN A 41 8.00 -3.35 -5.06
N LEU A 42 7.78 -2.44 -4.11
CA LEU A 42 6.89 -1.30 -4.28
C LEU A 42 7.62 -0.09 -4.86
N THR A 43 6.95 0.59 -5.78
CA THR A 43 7.24 1.97 -6.17
C THR A 43 6.03 2.83 -5.86
N ILE A 44 6.25 3.92 -5.12
CA ILE A 44 5.16 4.75 -4.58
C ILE A 44 5.24 6.15 -5.20
N ALA A 45 4.14 6.57 -5.82
CA ALA A 45 3.99 7.92 -6.33
C ALA A 45 3.17 8.77 -5.34
N TYR A 46 3.47 10.07 -5.26
CA TYR A 46 2.82 10.99 -4.34
C TYR A 46 2.31 12.25 -5.05
N ASN A 47 1.29 12.86 -4.46
CA ASN A 47 0.94 14.26 -4.63
C ASN A 47 1.22 15.00 -3.30
N GLY A 48 2.35 15.69 -3.19
CA GLY A 48 2.81 16.20 -1.89
C GLY A 48 3.15 15.05 -0.93
N ASN A 49 2.43 14.95 0.19
CA ASN A 49 2.58 13.85 1.18
C ASN A 49 1.46 12.81 1.11
N GLN A 50 0.57 12.95 0.14
CA GLN A 50 -0.53 12.03 -0.09
C GLN A 50 -0.11 11.01 -1.14
N MET A 51 -0.24 9.73 -0.80
CA MET A 51 0.02 8.64 -1.73
C MET A 51 -0.93 8.75 -2.91
N LYS A 52 -0.44 8.63 -4.13
CA LYS A 52 -1.24 8.73 -5.36
C LYS A 52 -1.48 7.36 -5.97
N LYS A 53 -0.44 6.52 -5.96
CA LYS A 53 -0.38 5.21 -6.61
C LYS A 53 0.71 4.37 -5.96
N VAL A 54 0.48 3.06 -5.86
CA VAL A 54 1.49 2.09 -5.46
C VAL A 54 1.56 1.03 -6.56
N MET A 55 2.73 0.86 -7.15
CA MET A 55 3.00 -0.22 -8.09
C MET A 55 3.77 -1.32 -7.37
N ASP A 56 3.34 -2.57 -7.48
CA ASP A 56 4.12 -3.72 -6.99
C ASP A 56 4.66 -4.53 -8.17
N ALA A 57 5.99 -4.55 -8.30
CA ALA A 57 6.66 -5.34 -9.33
C ALA A 57 6.81 -6.83 -8.95
N THR A 58 6.21 -7.28 -7.85
CA THR A 58 6.24 -8.67 -7.38
C THR A 58 4.84 -9.24 -7.22
N THR A 59 4.70 -10.53 -7.49
CA THR A 59 3.54 -11.33 -7.05
C THR A 59 4.07 -12.42 -6.15
N THR A 60 3.92 -12.25 -4.84
CA THR A 60 4.45 -13.22 -3.87
C THR A 60 3.55 -14.44 -3.75
N GLY A 61 4.17 -15.62 -3.73
CA GLY A 61 3.51 -16.88 -3.39
C GLY A 61 3.54 -17.22 -1.90
N VAL A 62 4.09 -16.32 -1.06
CA VAL A 62 4.21 -16.55 0.38
C VAL A 62 2.83 -16.43 1.02
N ASN A 63 2.32 -17.53 1.56
CA ASN A 63 1.03 -17.57 2.24
C ASN A 63 1.05 -16.70 3.51
N GLY A 64 -0.01 -15.93 3.74
CA GLY A 64 -0.15 -15.05 4.91
C GLY A 64 0.80 -13.85 4.92
N SER A 65 1.41 -13.50 3.81
CA SER A 65 2.48 -12.48 3.73
C SER A 65 2.04 -11.03 3.92
N MET A 66 0.72 -10.77 3.92
CA MET A 66 0.13 -9.42 4.00
C MET A 66 0.81 -8.44 3.03
N ASP A 67 1.08 -8.91 1.81
CA ASP A 67 1.62 -8.11 0.72
C ASP A 67 0.63 -7.07 0.22
N ILE A 68 1.17 -5.97 -0.30
CA ILE A 68 0.32 -4.99 -0.99
C ILE A 68 -0.14 -5.59 -2.30
N LYS A 69 -1.43 -5.43 -2.56
CA LYS A 69 -2.03 -5.89 -3.81
C LYS A 69 -2.19 -4.72 -4.76
N ASP A 70 -1.43 -4.76 -5.84
CA ASP A 70 -1.53 -3.79 -6.95
C ASP A 70 -2.64 -4.24 -7.93
N TYR A 71 -3.90 -4.16 -7.47
CA TYR A 71 -5.07 -4.61 -8.24
C TYR A 71 -5.61 -3.57 -9.22
N SER A 72 -5.28 -2.30 -9.02
CA SER A 72 -5.64 -1.22 -9.95
C SER A 72 -4.39 -0.76 -10.70
N ASN A 73 -4.54 -0.36 -11.95
CA ASN A 73 -3.45 0.28 -12.70
C ASN A 73 -3.85 1.70 -13.15
N SER A 74 -4.65 2.39 -12.35
CA SER A 74 -5.12 3.75 -12.65
C SER A 74 -3.99 4.77 -12.45
N ASP A 75 -4.07 5.95 -13.07
CA ASP A 75 -3.07 7.00 -12.84
C ASP A 75 -3.13 7.59 -11.43
N ILE A 76 -4.32 7.51 -10.80
CA ILE A 76 -4.60 7.89 -9.41
C ILE A 76 -5.45 6.78 -8.79
N GLU A 77 -4.91 6.12 -7.78
CA GLU A 77 -5.54 4.98 -7.09
C GLU A 77 -6.05 5.37 -5.70
N TYR A 78 -5.39 6.36 -5.09
CA TYR A 78 -5.72 6.89 -3.78
C TYR A 78 -6.10 8.36 -3.93
N THR A 79 -7.27 8.73 -3.39
CA THR A 79 -7.71 10.13 -3.32
C THR A 79 -8.08 10.51 -1.90
N TYR A 80 -8.07 11.81 -1.63
CA TYR A 80 -8.30 12.36 -0.31
C TYR A 80 -9.31 13.52 -0.39
N ASN A 81 -10.10 13.68 0.65
CA ASN A 81 -10.96 14.83 0.82
C ASN A 81 -10.16 16.08 1.22
N THR A 82 -10.83 17.23 1.33
CA THR A 82 -10.20 18.53 1.64
C THR A 82 -9.52 18.57 3.01
N ASN A 83 -9.91 17.70 3.94
CA ASN A 83 -9.30 17.57 5.26
C ASN A 83 -8.10 16.62 5.27
N GLY A 84 -7.78 16.01 4.12
CA GLY A 84 -6.68 15.07 3.98
C GLY A 84 -7.01 13.62 4.35
N ALA A 85 -8.27 13.29 4.63
CA ALA A 85 -8.70 11.92 4.88
C ALA A 85 -8.95 11.17 3.55
N MET A 86 -8.56 9.89 3.48
CA MET A 86 -8.67 9.09 2.26
C MET A 86 -10.13 8.85 1.89
N ASN A 87 -10.55 9.18 0.68
CA ASN A 87 -11.90 8.91 0.21
C ASN A 87 -11.98 7.86 -0.91
N LYS A 88 -10.85 7.27 -1.33
CA LYS A 88 -10.77 6.21 -2.34
C LYS A 88 -9.50 5.39 -2.16
N ASP A 89 -9.62 4.07 -2.34
CA ASP A 89 -8.52 3.11 -2.41
C ASP A 89 -8.88 2.04 -3.46
N LEU A 90 -8.45 2.28 -4.70
CA LEU A 90 -8.77 1.39 -5.83
C LEU A 90 -8.08 0.03 -5.73
N ASN A 91 -6.93 -0.06 -5.05
CA ASN A 91 -6.24 -1.33 -4.81
C ASN A 91 -7.02 -2.23 -3.84
N LYS A 92 -7.94 -1.66 -3.05
CA LYS A 92 -8.91 -2.42 -2.25
C LYS A 92 -10.31 -2.50 -2.86
N GLY A 93 -10.51 -2.01 -4.08
CA GLY A 93 -11.83 -1.93 -4.72
C GLY A 93 -12.77 -0.91 -4.06
N ILE A 94 -12.23 0.01 -3.24
CA ILE A 94 -13.01 1.04 -2.54
C ILE A 94 -13.04 2.28 -3.43
N SER A 95 -14.17 2.52 -4.07
CA SER A 95 -14.38 3.67 -4.95
C SER A 95 -14.81 4.94 -4.22
N ASP A 96 -15.31 4.83 -2.98
CA ASP A 96 -15.80 5.94 -2.17
C ASP A 96 -15.80 5.62 -0.66
N ILE A 97 -15.31 6.55 0.16
CA ILE A 97 -15.38 6.49 1.63
C ILE A 97 -16.08 7.76 2.11
N GLN A 98 -17.16 7.56 2.87
CA GLN A 98 -17.98 8.65 3.39
C GLN A 98 -17.60 8.97 4.83
N TYR A 99 -17.59 10.26 5.12
CA TYR A 99 -17.22 10.83 6.41
C TYR A 99 -18.36 11.65 6.99
N ASN A 100 -18.51 11.66 8.31
CA ASN A 100 -19.42 12.60 8.96
C ASN A 100 -18.88 14.02 8.98
N SER A 101 -19.68 14.95 9.52
CA SER A 101 -19.34 16.37 9.64
C SER A 101 -18.10 16.65 10.50
N LEU A 102 -17.68 15.70 11.34
CA LEU A 102 -16.46 15.77 12.15
C LEU A 102 -15.26 15.10 11.46
N ASN A 103 -15.40 14.67 10.20
CA ASN A 103 -14.39 13.96 9.43
C ASN A 103 -13.96 12.61 10.05
N TYR A 104 -14.87 11.96 10.79
CA TYR A 104 -14.72 10.56 11.16
C TYR A 104 -15.35 9.67 10.08
N GLN A 105 -14.68 8.56 9.80
CA GLN A 105 -15.14 7.59 8.81
C GLN A 105 -16.38 6.89 9.36
N ASP A 106 -17.51 7.07 8.69
CA ASP A 106 -18.79 6.52 9.14
C ASP A 106 -19.16 5.25 8.36
N TYR A 107 -18.91 5.22 7.03
CA TYR A 107 -19.28 4.06 6.19
C TYR A 107 -18.33 3.86 5.00
N TRP A 108 -18.09 2.59 4.66
CA TRP A 108 -17.59 2.19 3.34
C TRP A 108 -18.79 2.02 2.41
N ILE A 109 -18.78 2.69 1.25
CA ILE A 109 -19.72 2.33 0.18
C ILE A 109 -18.89 1.59 -0.86
N LEU A 110 -19.00 0.26 -0.86
CA LEU A 110 -18.43 -0.56 -1.93
C LEU A 110 -19.32 -0.41 -3.17
N LYS A 111 -19.06 0.61 -4.01
CA LYS A 111 -19.55 0.56 -5.39
C LYS A 111 -18.56 -0.27 -6.19
N VAL A 112 -18.81 -1.59 -6.24
CA VAL A 112 -18.25 -2.44 -7.29
C VAL A 112 -18.83 -1.92 -8.61
N LEU A 113 -17.96 -1.59 -9.57
CA LEU A 113 -18.38 -1.24 -10.94
C LEU A 113 -18.90 -2.47 -11.68
#